data_AF-A0A7L3BI29-F1
#
_entry.id   AF-A0A7L3BI29-F1
#
_cell.length_a   1.000
_cell.length_b   1.000
_cell.length_c   1.000
_cell.angle_alpha   90.00
_cell.angle_beta   90.00
_cell.angle_gamma   90.00
#
_symmetry.space_group_name_H-M   'P 1'
#
loop_
_entity.id
_entity.type
_entity.pdbx_description
1 polymer ?
#
loop_
_entity_poly.entity_id
_entity_poly.type
_entity_poly.pdbx_seq_one_letter_code
_entity_poly.pdbx_strand_id
1 'polypeptide(L)'
;PLQVHRRLLYDDNRGVGEPLEEPGPDNRGLVVRGRHLVLLDPAESAAERHRPLAQELVTAPYAVLAPGGGPSYGRGRPPRREFSALRRELPPNVHLLTLAPDDAGTVLLRLEHQFERGESANESQPVTIDLL
;
A
#
# COMPACT_ATOMS: atom_id res chain seq x y z
N PRO A 1 3.20 -23.44 -5.01
CA PRO A 1 3.30 -23.43 -3.52
C PRO A 1 4.01 -22.14 -3.09
N LEU A 2 3.51 -21.46 -2.06
CA LEU A 2 4.10 -20.20 -1.58
C LEU A 2 5.10 -20.47 -0.46
N GLN A 3 6.34 -20.00 -0.61
CA GLN A 3 7.36 -20.07 0.42
C GLN A 3 7.21 -18.87 1.36
N VAL A 4 6.79 -19.13 2.60
CA VAL A 4 6.41 -18.06 3.56
C VAL A 4 7.56 -17.61 4.48
N HIS A 5 8.56 -18.46 4.69
CA HIS A 5 9.73 -18.17 5.52
C HIS A 5 10.85 -19.19 5.22
N ARG A 6 12.11 -18.83 5.52
CA ARG A 6 13.29 -19.67 5.28
C ARG A 6 14.26 -19.59 6.44
N ARG A 7 14.85 -20.73 6.78
CA ARG A 7 16.04 -20.85 7.62
C ARG A 7 17.00 -21.81 6.94
N LEU A 8 18.27 -21.43 6.85
CA LEU A 8 19.35 -22.25 6.32
C LEU A 8 20.40 -22.43 7.41
N LEU A 9 20.97 -23.63 7.52
CA LEU A 9 22.03 -23.93 8.50
C LEU A 9 23.44 -23.71 7.93
N TYR A 10 23.53 -23.44 6.62
CA TYR A 10 24.79 -23.26 5.91
C TYR A 10 24.70 -22.04 5.01
N ASP A 11 25.82 -21.33 4.91
CA ASP A 11 26.04 -20.28 3.94
C ASP A 11 26.09 -20.87 2.51
N ASP A 12 25.64 -20.09 1.53
CA ASP A 12 25.61 -20.49 0.13
C ASP A 12 26.91 -20.15 -0.63
N ASN A 13 27.91 -19.62 0.07
CA ASN A 13 29.20 -19.17 -0.42
C ASN A 13 29.11 -18.09 -1.52
N ARG A 14 28.10 -17.21 -1.44
CA ARG A 14 27.92 -16.08 -2.37
C ARG A 14 28.43 -14.74 -1.83
N GLY A 15 29.12 -14.75 -0.68
CA GLY A 15 29.88 -13.61 -0.17
C GLY A 15 29.35 -12.97 1.12
N VAL A 16 28.22 -13.45 1.66
CA VAL A 16 27.71 -13.00 2.97
C VAL A 16 28.52 -13.64 4.11
N GLY A 17 28.83 -14.94 4.00
CA GLY A 17 29.70 -15.64 4.94
C GLY A 17 28.99 -16.08 6.22
N GLU A 18 27.65 -16.15 6.20
CA GLU A 18 26.84 -16.62 7.32
C GLU A 18 25.59 -17.37 6.80
N PRO A 19 25.12 -18.38 7.53
CA PRO A 19 23.85 -19.03 7.21
C PRO A 19 22.67 -18.07 7.40
N LEU A 20 21.58 -18.27 6.65
CA LEU A 20 20.30 -17.59 6.90
C LEU A 20 19.65 -18.16 8.18
N GLU A 21 20.17 -17.77 9.33
CA GLU A 21 19.76 -18.25 10.66
C GLU A 21 19.44 -17.08 11.59
N GLU A 22 18.27 -16.49 11.40
CA GLU A 22 17.83 -15.32 12.19
C GLU A 22 17.38 -15.75 13.60
N PRO A 23 18.04 -15.31 14.69
CA PRO A 23 17.79 -15.81 16.05
C PRO A 23 16.52 -15.23 16.70
N GLY A 24 15.98 -14.14 16.16
CA GLY A 24 14.86 -13.42 16.78
C GLY A 24 15.23 -12.75 18.13
N PRO A 25 14.29 -12.03 18.77
CA PRO A 25 14.56 -11.26 20.00
C PRO A 25 14.91 -12.10 21.23
N ASP A 26 14.52 -13.39 21.24
CA ASP A 26 14.67 -14.31 22.37
C ASP A 26 15.68 -15.43 22.09
N ASN A 27 16.44 -15.35 20.99
CA ASN A 27 17.40 -16.36 20.54
C ASN A 27 16.80 -17.75 20.27
N ARG A 28 15.49 -17.85 19.98
CA ARG A 28 14.82 -19.13 19.66
C ARG A 28 14.44 -19.28 18.18
N GLY A 29 14.85 -18.34 17.35
CA GLY A 29 14.52 -18.26 15.93
C GLY A 29 13.49 -17.16 15.66
N LEU A 30 13.64 -16.49 14.51
CA LEU A 30 12.72 -15.45 14.09
C LEU A 30 11.31 -15.99 13.87
N VAL A 31 10.33 -15.31 14.46
CA VAL A 31 8.91 -15.55 14.20
C VAL A 31 8.38 -14.44 13.30
N VAL A 32 7.91 -14.81 12.11
CA VAL A 32 7.27 -13.89 11.17
C VAL A 32 5.75 -14.03 11.24
N ARG A 33 5.04 -12.91 11.04
CA ARG A 33 3.58 -12.89 10.88
C ARG A 33 3.24 -12.28 9.53
N GLY A 34 2.45 -13.00 8.74
CA GLY A 34 1.94 -12.54 7.46
C GLY A 34 0.44 -12.81 7.32
N ARG A 35 -0.15 -12.24 6.28
CA ARG A 35 -1.55 -12.46 5.90
C ARG A 35 -1.61 -12.77 4.41
N HIS A 36 -2.35 -13.80 4.04
CA HIS A 36 -2.61 -14.17 2.66
C HIS A 36 -4.11 -14.11 2.43
N LEU A 37 -4.53 -13.47 1.34
CA LEU A 37 -5.93 -13.42 0.92
C LEU A 37 -6.04 -14.20 -0.37
N VAL A 38 -7.04 -15.10 -0.43
CA VAL A 38 -7.36 -15.88 -1.62
C VAL A 38 -8.72 -15.41 -2.11
N LEU A 39 -8.76 -14.92 -3.34
CA LEU A 39 -9.96 -14.47 -4.02
C LEU A 39 -10.34 -15.52 -5.07
N LEU A 40 -11.62 -15.85 -5.15
CA LEU A 40 -12.14 -16.75 -6.18
C LEU A 40 -13.12 -15.99 -7.08
N ASP A 41 -12.74 -15.85 -8.34
CA ASP A 41 -13.45 -15.09 -9.36
C ASP A 41 -13.44 -15.80 -10.72
N PRO A 42 -14.41 -15.49 -11.60
CA PRO A 42 -14.22 -15.64 -13.03
C PRO A 42 -12.98 -14.88 -13.50
N ALA A 43 -12.19 -15.47 -14.39
CA ALA A 43 -10.95 -14.86 -14.86
C ALA A 43 -11.19 -13.48 -15.51
N GLU A 44 -12.34 -13.31 -16.15
CA GLU A 44 -12.73 -12.11 -16.89
C GLU A 44 -13.03 -10.90 -16.00
N SER A 45 -13.38 -11.13 -14.73
CA SER A 45 -13.72 -10.06 -13.76
C SER A 45 -12.81 -10.03 -12.54
N ALA A 46 -11.84 -10.94 -12.45
CA ALA A 46 -10.97 -11.08 -11.28
C ALA A 46 -10.19 -9.79 -10.98
N ALA A 47 -9.72 -9.10 -12.02
CA ALA A 47 -8.93 -7.89 -11.89
C ALA A 47 -9.67 -6.75 -11.20
N GLU A 48 -10.98 -6.63 -11.44
CA GLU A 48 -11.83 -5.62 -10.83
C GLU A 48 -11.88 -5.74 -9.30
N ARG A 49 -11.61 -6.94 -8.76
CA ARG A 49 -11.54 -7.17 -7.31
C ARG A 49 -10.11 -7.20 -6.78
N HIS A 50 -9.19 -7.91 -7.44
CA HIS A 50 -7.86 -8.09 -6.87
C HIS A 50 -6.95 -6.87 -7.03
N ARG A 51 -7.14 -6.02 -8.06
CA ARG A 51 -6.33 -4.79 -8.23
C ARG A 51 -6.63 -3.76 -7.12
N PRO A 52 -7.88 -3.36 -6.86
CA PRO A 52 -8.17 -2.39 -5.81
C PRO A 52 -7.86 -2.95 -4.42
N LEU A 53 -8.13 -4.24 -4.16
CA LEU A 53 -7.83 -4.84 -2.86
C LEU A 53 -6.33 -4.93 -2.62
N ALA A 54 -5.53 -5.29 -3.61
CA ALA A 54 -4.07 -5.29 -3.47
C ALA A 54 -3.55 -3.88 -3.13
N GLN A 55 -4.10 -2.86 -3.79
CA GLN A 55 -3.76 -1.47 -3.51
C GLN A 55 -4.14 -1.07 -2.08
N GLU A 56 -5.37 -1.34 -1.63
CA GLU A 56 -5.83 -1.07 -0.26
C GLU A 56 -4.95 -1.74 0.80
N LEU A 57 -4.51 -2.98 0.54
CA LEU A 57 -3.64 -3.73 1.46
C LEU A 57 -2.24 -3.12 1.57
N VAL A 58 -1.68 -2.60 0.47
CA VAL A 58 -0.35 -1.97 0.44
C VAL A 58 -0.38 -0.56 1.00
N THR A 59 -1.43 0.21 0.70
CA THR A 59 -1.64 1.58 1.20
C THR A 59 -2.72 1.64 2.28
N ALA A 60 -2.62 0.73 3.27
CA ALA A 60 -3.56 0.68 4.38
C ALA A 60 -3.52 1.99 5.20
N PRO A 61 -4.67 2.46 5.72
CA PRO A 61 -4.71 3.69 6.49
C PRO A 61 -3.90 3.55 7.79
N TYR A 62 -3.18 4.61 8.15
CA TYR A 62 -2.45 4.68 9.41
C TYR A 62 -3.41 5.04 10.55
N ALA A 63 -3.50 4.17 11.55
CA ALA A 63 -4.21 4.47 12.79
C ALA A 63 -3.39 5.47 13.62
N VAL A 64 -3.90 6.68 13.80
CA VAL A 64 -3.31 7.70 14.68
C VAL A 64 -4.13 7.75 15.97
N LEU A 65 -3.46 7.46 17.10
CA LEU A 65 -4.06 7.51 18.43
C LEU A 65 -3.58 8.75 19.18
N ALA A 66 -4.48 9.39 19.92
CA ALA A 66 -4.16 10.53 20.78
C ALA A 66 -4.75 10.30 22.19
N PRO A 67 -4.10 10.80 23.26
CA PRO A 67 -4.65 10.74 24.60
C PRO A 67 -6.04 11.38 24.67
N GLY A 68 -6.98 10.73 25.35
CA GLY A 68 -8.29 11.32 25.62
C GLY A 68 -8.18 12.54 26.55
N GLY A 69 -9.04 13.55 26.34
CA GLY A 69 -9.14 14.73 27.22
C GLY A 69 -8.18 15.88 26.90
N GLY A 70 -7.34 15.78 25.86
CA GLY A 70 -6.61 16.92 25.32
C GLY A 70 -7.55 17.96 24.68
N PRO A 71 -7.17 19.25 24.63
CA PRO A 71 -7.95 20.24 23.88
C PRO A 71 -8.11 19.78 22.42
N SER A 72 -9.26 20.04 21.80
CA SER A 72 -9.41 19.87 20.36
C SER A 72 -8.23 20.54 19.66
N TYR A 73 -7.68 19.90 18.62
CA TYR A 73 -6.68 20.53 17.74
C TYR A 73 -7.20 21.92 17.31
N GLY A 74 -6.74 22.97 17.99
CA GLY A 74 -7.25 24.34 17.90
C GLY A 74 -8.25 24.74 19.01
N ARG A 75 -7.94 25.83 19.75
CA ARG A 75 -8.93 26.54 20.59
C ARG A 75 -10.06 27.05 19.71
N GLY A 76 -11.30 26.69 20.03
CA GLY A 76 -12.50 27.30 19.44
C GLY A 76 -12.91 26.79 18.05
N ARG A 77 -12.32 25.70 17.54
CA ARG A 77 -12.74 25.08 16.27
C ARG A 77 -13.01 23.58 16.48
N PRO A 78 -14.09 23.01 15.91
CA PRO A 78 -14.26 21.57 15.91
C PRO A 78 -13.05 20.91 15.21
N PRO A 79 -12.55 19.78 15.73
CA PRO A 79 -11.44 19.07 15.11
C PRO A 79 -11.81 18.68 13.68
N ARG A 80 -10.95 18.99 12.70
CA ARG A 80 -11.09 18.46 11.34
C ARG A 80 -10.87 16.95 11.40
N ARG A 81 -11.94 16.19 11.13
CA ARG A 81 -11.91 14.71 11.13
C ARG A 81 -11.51 14.13 9.78
N GLU A 82 -11.55 14.96 8.74
CA GLU A 82 -11.28 14.56 7.36
C GLU A 82 -10.62 15.73 6.63
N PHE A 83 -9.69 15.39 5.73
CA PHE A 83 -9.07 16.31 4.80
C PHE A 83 -8.76 15.58 3.51
N SER A 84 -9.14 16.17 2.38
CA SER A 84 -8.69 15.77 1.06
C SER A 84 -8.16 17.01 0.33
N ALA A 85 -7.05 16.85 -0.38
CA ALA A 85 -6.54 17.87 -1.29
C ALA A 85 -7.24 17.82 -2.66
N LEU A 86 -8.05 16.79 -2.91
CA LEU A 86 -8.81 16.62 -4.14
C LEU A 86 -10.23 17.19 -3.99
N ARG A 87 -10.73 17.82 -5.07
CA ARG A 87 -12.14 18.24 -5.15
C ARG A 87 -13.09 17.09 -5.48
N ARG A 88 -12.58 16.07 -6.18
CA ARG A 88 -13.28 14.86 -6.59
C ARG A 88 -12.33 13.69 -6.45
N GLU A 89 -12.87 12.53 -6.08
CA GLU A 89 -12.08 11.30 -6.01
C GLU A 89 -11.48 10.96 -7.38
N LEU A 90 -10.32 10.30 -7.35
CA LEU A 90 -9.72 9.77 -8.56
C LEU A 90 -10.60 8.64 -9.11
N PRO A 91 -10.67 8.48 -10.45
CA PRO A 91 -11.31 7.32 -11.06
C PRO A 91 -10.74 6.00 -10.49
N PRO A 92 -11.55 4.94 -10.33
CA PRO A 92 -11.12 3.67 -9.71
C PRO A 92 -9.92 3.01 -10.41
N ASN A 93 -9.77 3.23 -11.72
CA ASN A 93 -8.66 2.75 -12.51
C ASN A 93 -7.36 3.58 -12.39
N VAL A 94 -7.36 4.67 -11.61
CA VAL A 94 -6.18 5.52 -11.38
C VAL A 94 -5.78 5.53 -9.92
N HIS A 95 -4.48 5.37 -9.68
CA HIS A 95 -3.89 5.44 -8.35
C HIS A 95 -2.84 6.56 -8.25
N LEU A 96 -2.83 7.26 -7.12
CA LEU A 96 -1.80 8.24 -6.77
C LEU A 96 -0.56 7.52 -6.24
N LEU A 97 0.35 7.18 -7.13
CA LEU A 97 1.59 6.48 -6.78
C LEU A 97 2.55 7.35 -5.96
N THR A 98 2.62 8.67 -6.23
CA THR A 98 3.52 9.57 -5.50
C THR A 98 3.00 10.99 -5.46
N LEU A 99 3.09 11.59 -4.28
CA LEU A 99 2.95 13.02 -4.03
C LEU A 99 4.08 13.45 -3.10
N ALA A 100 5.11 14.10 -3.64
CA ALA A 100 6.28 14.50 -2.86
C ALA A 100 6.71 15.93 -3.21
N PRO A 101 6.88 16.83 -2.23
CA PRO A 101 7.47 18.14 -2.46
C PRO A 101 8.98 18.02 -2.72
N ASP A 102 9.55 18.96 -3.46
CA ASP A 102 10.99 19.17 -3.54
C ASP A 102 11.44 20.44 -2.78
N ASP A 103 12.75 20.61 -2.65
CA ASP A 103 13.34 21.75 -1.95
C ASP A 103 13.16 23.08 -2.73
N ALA A 104 12.80 23.01 -4.01
CA ALA A 104 12.55 24.18 -4.86
C ALA A 104 11.09 24.67 -4.76
N GLY A 105 10.25 24.01 -3.95
CA GLY A 105 8.83 24.34 -3.79
C GLY A 105 7.95 23.79 -4.92
N THR A 106 8.46 22.86 -5.72
CA THR A 106 7.67 22.09 -6.69
C THR A 106 7.19 20.78 -6.08
N VAL A 107 6.33 20.06 -6.81
CA VAL A 107 5.77 18.78 -6.37
C VAL A 107 5.94 17.74 -7.47
N LEU A 108 6.54 16.59 -7.11
CA LEU A 108 6.51 15.38 -7.91
C LEU A 108 5.16 14.69 -7.72
N LEU A 109 4.38 14.65 -8.79
CA LEU A 109 3.13 13.92 -8.89
C LEU A 109 3.30 12.74 -9.85
N ARG A 110 3.04 11.52 -9.39
CA ARG A 110 2.96 10.32 -10.25
C ARG A 110 1.60 9.67 -10.10
N LEU A 111 0.92 9.49 -11.23
CA LEU A 111 -0.32 8.75 -11.35
C LEU A 111 -0.05 7.48 -12.15
N GLU A 112 -0.71 6.39 -11.79
CA GLU A 112 -0.64 5.14 -12.53
C GLU A 112 -2.04 4.62 -12.88
N HIS A 113 -2.11 3.91 -14.01
CA HIS A 113 -3.30 3.17 -14.39
C HIS A 113 -3.20 1.76 -13.81
N GLN A 114 -4.14 1.37 -12.95
CA GLN A 114 -4.05 0.13 -12.17
C GLN A 114 -4.29 -1.14 -13.00
N PHE A 115 -4.99 -1.00 -14.12
CA PHE A 115 -5.42 -2.11 -14.97
C PHE A 115 -4.60 -2.18 -16.26
N GLU A 116 -4.29 -3.41 -16.69
CA GLU A 116 -3.71 -3.67 -18.01
C GLU A 116 -4.77 -3.59 -19.11
N ARG A 117 -4.35 -3.52 -20.37
CA ARG A 117 -5.24 -3.50 -21.53
C ARG A 117 -6.12 -4.76 -21.58
N GLY A 118 -7.43 -4.57 -21.53
CA GLY A 118 -8.41 -5.66 -21.63
C GLY A 118 -8.52 -6.55 -20.39
N GLU A 119 -7.92 -6.12 -19.27
CA GLU A 119 -7.99 -6.83 -17.99
C GLU A 119 -9.37 -6.69 -17.31
N SER A 120 -10.07 -5.59 -17.58
CA SER A 120 -11.47 -5.33 -17.24
C SER A 120 -12.17 -4.73 -18.46
N ALA A 121 -13.47 -5.02 -18.63
CA ALA A 121 -14.26 -4.40 -19.68
C ALA A 121 -14.41 -2.87 -19.48
N ASN A 122 -14.52 -2.44 -18.22
CA ASN A 122 -14.83 -1.07 -17.86
C ASN A 122 -13.57 -0.31 -17.38
N GLU A 123 -12.75 -0.93 -16.53
CA GLU A 123 -11.65 -0.25 -15.84
C GLU A 123 -10.36 -0.19 -16.67
N SER A 124 -10.25 -0.97 -17.75
CA SER A 124 -9.09 -0.91 -18.67
C SER A 124 -9.20 0.20 -19.73
N GLN A 125 -10.24 1.04 -19.68
CA GLN A 125 -10.44 2.09 -20.67
C GLN A 125 -9.56 3.31 -20.40
N PRO A 126 -9.11 4.05 -21.44
CA PRO A 126 -8.39 5.30 -21.26
C PRO A 126 -9.19 6.29 -20.41
N VAL A 127 -8.49 7.01 -19.53
CA VAL A 127 -9.08 7.99 -18.61
C VAL A 127 -8.30 9.30 -18.66
N THR A 128 -9.03 10.42 -18.58
CA THR A 128 -8.45 11.76 -18.50
C THR A 128 -8.75 12.33 -17.12
N ILE A 129 -7.73 12.87 -16.46
CA ILE A 129 -7.86 13.53 -15.17
C ILE A 129 -7.55 15.01 -15.33
N ASP A 130 -8.46 15.84 -14.83
CA ASP A 130 -8.23 17.26 -14.65
C ASP A 130 -7.85 17.53 -13.19
N LEU A 131 -6.71 18.19 -13.00
CA LEU A 131 -6.13 18.47 -11.69
C LEU A 131 -6.36 19.92 -11.23
N LEU A 132 -7.15 20.72 -11.98
CA LEU A 132 -7.37 22.15 -11.74
C LEU A 132 -8.79 22.49 -11.18
#